data_AF-A0A401U9K7-F1
#
_entry.id   AF-A0A401U9K7-F1
#
_cell.length_a   1.000
_cell.length_b   1.000
_cell.length_c   1.000
_cell.angle_alpha   90.00
_cell.angle_beta   90.00
_cell.angle_gamma   90.00
#
_symmetry.space_group_name_H-M   'P 1'
#
loop_
_entity.id
_entity.type
_entity.pdbx_description
1 polymer ?
#
loop_
_entity_poly.entity_id
_entity_poly.type
_entity_poly.pdbx_seq_one_letter_code
_entity_poly.pdbx_strand_id
1 'polypeptide(L)'
;MATNYYFADTELKIEGFEIKSKSSLPGRRMHRSARKPTIQIKYYGLNKELVFKNSETEKVERAEKVILTIRKGLYGYEILENYDTVDKGKQ
;
A
#
# COMPACT_ATOMS: atom_id res chain seq x y z
N MET A 1 -17.79 11.90 12.72
CA MET A 1 -16.93 10.97 11.95
C MET A 1 -17.55 10.78 10.57
N ALA A 2 -16.77 11.00 9.51
CA ALA A 2 -16.95 10.48 8.16
C ALA A 2 -18.07 11.00 7.22
N THR A 3 -18.29 12.32 7.11
CA THR A 3 -19.02 12.88 5.94
C THR A 3 -18.24 12.73 4.63
N ASN A 4 -16.91 12.67 4.68
CA ASN A 4 -16.07 12.55 3.47
C ASN A 4 -16.20 11.21 2.73
N TYR A 5 -16.56 10.11 3.42
CA TYR A 5 -16.63 8.79 2.78
C TYR A 5 -17.88 8.64 1.89
N TYR A 6 -18.99 9.31 2.25
CA TYR A 6 -20.27 9.21 1.54
C TYR A 6 -20.37 10.14 0.33
N PHE A 7 -19.58 11.23 0.30
CA PHE A 7 -19.54 12.18 -0.82
C PHE A 7 -18.32 12.02 -1.73
N ALA A 8 -17.45 11.04 -1.48
CA ALA A 8 -16.33 10.74 -2.38
C ALA A 8 -16.87 10.11 -3.66
N ASP A 9 -16.43 10.65 -4.79
CA ASP A 9 -16.80 10.22 -6.14
C ASP A 9 -16.53 8.72 -6.32
N THR A 10 -17.39 8.03 -7.09
CA THR A 10 -17.33 6.56 -7.24
C THR A 10 -16.18 6.11 -8.13
N GLU A 11 -15.47 7.07 -8.75
CA GLU A 11 -14.32 6.81 -9.61
C GLU A 11 -13.12 6.30 -8.81
N LEU A 12 -12.89 4.98 -8.93
CA LEU A 12 -11.67 4.33 -8.48
C LEU A 12 -10.59 4.46 -9.55
N LYS A 13 -9.44 5.01 -9.15
CA LYS A 13 -8.22 5.07 -9.96
C LYS A 13 -7.29 3.94 -9.53
N ILE A 14 -6.87 3.10 -10.46
CA ILE A 14 -5.92 2.01 -10.20
C ILE A 14 -4.59 2.39 -10.84
N GLU A 15 -3.54 2.50 -10.03
CA GLU A 15 -2.21 2.91 -10.51
C GLU A 15 -1.11 1.98 -10.00
N GLY A 16 -0.20 1.62 -10.89
CA GLY A 16 0.98 0.82 -10.58
C GLY A 16 2.20 1.69 -10.27
N PHE A 17 2.88 1.38 -9.17
CA PHE A 17 4.09 2.05 -8.71
C PHE A 17 5.26 1.07 -8.61
N GLU A 18 6.43 1.55 -8.99
CA GLU A 18 7.67 0.80 -8.79
C GLU A 18 8.09 0.78 -7.33
N ILE A 19 8.59 -0.38 -6.90
CA ILE A 19 9.11 -0.56 -5.55
C ILE A 19 10.49 0.08 -5.48
N LYS A 20 10.67 1.06 -4.59
CA LYS A 20 11.98 1.67 -4.32
C LYS A 20 12.82 0.80 -3.39
N SER A 21 12.21 0.30 -2.33
CA SER A 21 12.88 -0.53 -1.33
C SER A 21 11.86 -1.38 -0.58
N LYS A 22 12.35 -2.46 0.01
CA LYS A 22 11.59 -3.34 0.90
C LYS A 22 12.27 -3.34 2.25
N SER A 23 11.49 -3.40 3.31
CA SER A 23 11.98 -3.45 4.69
C SER A 23 11.02 -4.26 5.55
N SER A 24 11.23 -4.25 6.86
CA SER A 24 10.26 -4.80 7.80
C SER A 24 10.21 -4.00 9.09
N LEU A 25 9.01 -3.77 9.58
CA LEU A 25 8.76 -3.13 10.87
C LEU A 25 8.59 -4.20 11.96
N PRO A 26 9.22 -4.04 13.13
CA PRO A 26 8.96 -4.91 14.27
C PRO A 26 7.52 -4.76 14.75
N GLY A 27 6.96 -5.85 15.27
CA GLY A 27 5.64 -5.82 15.91
C GLY A 27 5.65 -5.00 17.21
N ARG A 28 4.48 -4.94 17.86
CA ARG A 28 4.30 -4.24 19.15
C ARG A 28 5.23 -4.80 20.24
N ARG A 29 5.41 -4.04 21.33
CA ARG A 29 6.12 -4.51 22.54
C ARG A 29 5.58 -5.89 22.95
N MET A 30 6.48 -6.84 23.25
CA MET A 30 6.20 -8.26 23.53
C MET A 30 5.91 -9.16 22.29
N HIS A 31 5.68 -8.59 21.11
CA HIS A 31 5.49 -9.32 19.84
C HIS A 31 6.43 -8.83 18.74
N ARG A 32 7.68 -8.47 19.08
CA ARG A 32 8.66 -7.95 18.11
C ARG A 32 9.00 -8.93 16.99
N SER A 33 8.85 -10.24 17.25
CA SER A 33 9.04 -11.32 16.26
C SER A 33 7.98 -11.32 15.17
N ALA A 34 6.78 -10.77 15.42
CA ALA A 34 5.72 -10.62 14.43
C ALA A 34 6.02 -9.42 13.51
N ARG A 35 7.11 -9.52 12.75
CA ARG A 35 7.58 -8.46 11.85
C ARG A 35 6.60 -8.26 10.69
N LYS A 36 6.32 -7.02 10.34
CA LYS A 36 5.46 -6.67 9.21
C LYS A 36 6.33 -6.24 8.03
N PRO A 37 6.22 -6.89 6.86
CA PRO A 37 6.95 -6.47 5.68
C PRO A 37 6.44 -5.10 5.22
N THR A 38 7.36 -4.25 4.78
CA THR A 38 7.05 -2.92 4.29
C THR A 38 7.66 -2.66 2.92
N ILE A 39 6.97 -1.85 2.11
CA ILE A 39 7.42 -1.44 0.78
C ILE A 39 7.43 0.08 0.73
N GLN A 40 8.52 0.67 0.26
CA GLN A 40 8.58 2.09 -0.04
C GLN A 40 8.36 2.34 -1.52
N ILE A 41 7.52 3.32 -1.83
CA ILE A 41 7.19 3.76 -3.19
C ILE A 41 7.33 5.28 -3.31
N LYS A 42 7.46 5.79 -4.55
CA LYS A 42 7.40 7.22 -4.83
C LYS A 42 6.01 7.60 -5.34
N TYR A 43 5.19 8.19 -4.47
CA TYR A 43 3.86 8.67 -4.80
C TYR A 43 3.91 10.16 -5.13
N TYR A 44 3.87 10.51 -6.42
CA TYR A 44 3.88 11.90 -6.90
C TYR A 44 4.94 12.80 -6.23
N GLY A 45 6.17 12.28 -6.11
CA GLY A 45 7.28 13.01 -5.49
C GLY A 45 7.47 12.76 -3.98
N LEU A 46 6.46 12.22 -3.30
CA LEU A 46 6.53 11.87 -1.88
C LEU A 46 6.95 10.41 -1.70
N ASN A 47 7.81 10.14 -0.72
CA ASN A 47 8.11 8.76 -0.32
C ASN A 47 6.98 8.28 0.60
N LYS A 48 6.30 7.20 0.22
CA LYS A 48 5.29 6.54 1.05
C LYS A 48 5.77 5.15 1.41
N GLU A 49 5.50 4.74 2.64
CA GLU A 49 5.74 3.38 3.13
C GLU A 49 4.41 2.67 3.31
N LEU A 50 4.29 1.49 2.71
CA LEU A 50 3.13 0.62 2.76
C LEU A 50 3.45 -0.56 3.66
N VAL A 51 2.56 -0.87 4.61
CA VAL A 51 2.79 -1.88 5.65
C VAL A 51 1.86 -3.06 5.43
N PHE A 52 2.40 -4.23 5.16
CA PHE A 52 1.61 -5.42 4.87
C PHE A 52 1.48 -6.31 6.12
N LYS A 53 0.57 -7.30 6.07
CA LYS A 53 0.46 -8.28 7.15
C LYS A 53 1.69 -9.19 7.16
N ASN A 54 2.03 -9.74 8.33
CA ASN A 54 3.14 -10.69 8.45
C ASN A 54 2.95 -11.93 7.54
N SER A 55 1.70 -12.37 7.33
CA SER A 55 1.35 -13.47 6.42
C SER A 55 1.65 -13.20 4.95
N GLU A 56 1.86 -11.93 4.57
CA GLU A 56 2.11 -11.50 3.19
C GLU A 56 3.61 -11.30 2.91
N THR A 57 4.49 -11.72 3.83
CA THR A 57 5.94 -11.54 3.71
C THR A 57 6.49 -12.14 2.42
N GLU A 58 6.17 -13.40 2.11
CA GLU A 58 6.63 -14.03 0.87
C GLU A 58 6.11 -13.31 -0.38
N LYS A 59 4.86 -12.82 -0.34
CA LYS A 59 4.24 -12.07 -1.44
C LYS A 59 4.99 -10.76 -1.68
N VAL A 60 5.28 -10.02 -0.61
CA VAL A 60 6.03 -8.75 -0.66
C VAL A 60 7.47 -8.99 -1.14
N GLU A 61 8.13 -10.05 -0.67
CA GLU A 61 9.49 -10.39 -1.08
C GLU A 61 9.61 -10.67 -2.58
N ARG A 62 8.60 -11.30 -3.20
CA ARG A 62 8.56 -11.58 -4.64
C ARG A 62 8.03 -10.43 -5.49
N ALA A 63 7.30 -9.49 -4.89
CA ALA A 63 6.69 -8.37 -5.61
C ALA A 63 7.70 -7.54 -6.41
N GLU A 64 7.39 -7.20 -7.66
CA GLU A 64 8.17 -6.21 -8.43
C GLU A 64 7.51 -4.82 -8.42
N LYS A 65 6.19 -4.79 -8.32
CA LYS A 65 5.37 -3.57 -8.34
C LYS A 65 4.30 -3.62 -7.27
N VAL A 66 3.79 -2.44 -6.92
CA VAL A 66 2.62 -2.29 -6.09
C VAL A 66 1.54 -1.55 -6.87
N ILE A 67 0.32 -2.03 -6.79
CA ILE A 67 -0.86 -1.35 -7.29
C ILE A 67 -1.54 -0.64 -6.12
N LEU A 68 -1.86 0.63 -6.31
CA LEU A 68 -2.68 1.42 -5.40
C LEU A 68 -4.06 1.60 -6.03
N THR A 69 -5.10 1.36 -5.24
CA THR A 69 -6.46 1.76 -5.55
C THR A 69 -6.74 3.06 -4.80
N ILE A 70 -6.93 4.13 -5.57
CA ILE A 70 -7.07 5.49 -5.07
C ILE A 70 -8.46 5.97 -5.42
N ARG A 71 -9.16 6.57 -4.47
CA ARG A 71 -10.46 7.22 -4.68
C ARG A 71 -10.27 8.73 -4.65
N LYS A 72 -10.92 9.45 -5.56
CA LYS A 72 -10.99 10.91 -5.47
C LYS A 72 -11.95 11.30 -4.35
N GLY A 73 -11.42 11.93 -3.31
CA GLY A 73 -12.19 12.56 -2.26
C GLY A 73 -12.63 13.97 -2.66
N LEU A 74 -13.51 14.57 -1.84
CA LEU A 74 -13.87 15.98 -1.96
C LEU A 74 -12.63 16.88 -1.81
N TYR A 75 -12.70 18.10 -2.37
CA TYR A 75 -11.62 19.12 -2.28
C TYR A 75 -10.28 18.70 -2.90
N GLY A 76 -10.27 17.76 -3.86
CA GLY A 76 -9.06 17.36 -4.58
C GLY A 76 -8.12 16.46 -3.78
N TYR A 77 -8.57 15.93 -2.63
CA TYR A 77 -7.81 14.93 -1.89
C TYR A 77 -7.90 13.56 -2.56
N GLU A 78 -6.79 12.83 -2.60
CA GLU A 78 -6.75 11.44 -3.01
C GLU A 78 -6.75 10.55 -1.77
N ILE A 79 -7.70 9.62 -1.70
CA ILE A 79 -7.85 8.66 -0.61
C ILE A 79 -7.27 7.33 -1.07
N LEU A 80 -6.26 6.83 -0.35
CA LEU A 80 -5.76 5.47 -0.57
C LEU A 80 -6.77 4.48 -0.01
N GLU A 81 -7.49 3.79 -0.88
CA GLU A 81 -8.52 2.82 -0.52
C GLU A 81 -7.90 1.45 -0.22
N ASN A 82 -7.03 0.99 -1.11
CA ASN A 82 -6.37 -0.31 -1.00
C ASN A 82 -5.00 -0.29 -1.69
N TYR A 83 -4.15 -1.23 -1.35
CA TYR A 83 -2.90 -1.48 -2.05
C TYR A 83 -2.60 -2.97 -2.10
N ASP A 84 -2.07 -3.43 -3.23
CA ASP A 84 -1.66 -4.82 -3.39
C ASP A 84 -0.36 -4.96 -4.19
N THR A 85 0.39 -6.01 -3.91
CA THR A 85 1.62 -6.34 -4.63
C THR A 85 1.33 -7.18 -5.87
N VAL A 86 2.02 -6.87 -6.96
CA VAL A 86 2.03 -7.70 -8.17
C VAL A 86 3.32 -8.50 -8.22
N ASP A 87 3.16 -9.83 -8.20
CA ASP A 87 4.25 -10.78 -8.42
C ASP A 87 4.45 -11.01 -9.93
N LYS A 88 5.69 -11.23 -10.35
CA LYS A 88 6.02 -11.66 -11.70
C LYS A 88 6.10 -13.18 -11.71
N GLY A 89 4.96 -13.87 -11.65
CA GLY A 89 5.01 -15.34 -11.60
C GLY A 89 3.69 -16.10 -11.64
N LYS A 90 3.10 -16.22 -12.83
CA LYS A 90 2.85 -17.49 -13.52
C LYS A 90 2.48 -17.22 -14.99
N GLN A 91 3.46 -17.38 -15.89
CA GLN A 91 3.22 -18.01 -17.19
C GLN A 91 3.45 -19.51 -16.99
#